data_AF-A0A399D083-F1
#
_entry.id   AF-A0A399D083-F1
#
_cell.length_a   1.000
_cell.length_b   1.000
_cell.length_c   1.000
_cell.angle_alpha   90.00
_cell.angle_beta   90.00
_cell.angle_gamma   90.00
#
_symmetry.space_group_name_H-M   'P 1'
#
loop_
_entity.id
_entity.type
_entity.pdbx_description
1 polymer ?
#
loop_
_entity_poly.entity_id
_entity_poly.type
_entity_poly.pdbx_seq_one_letter_code
_entity_poly.pdbx_strand_id
1 'polypeptide(L)'
;MSNVSYTHLLCTILKKMKQIISFIITLVLLSCHNSNQSKESTDSETVKTAQDTVLVKIENKIDKSYEIGFYSKSYTYCWIVGQDTLDLGIGLTEYVRDSSVQLRVFNQKPTLFASTINRINQCLPLIKEDFDMDNLRSLYFEPPIFYKDLTTELSLDYINQFGQQNIKHEELNEFLMNSWLEQKISNFLDQFGKTTRRYEIEKFHLLEKQYYNEYIPDSVITEYPEFSIHGMGISVITE
;
A
#
# COMPACT_ATOMS: atom_id res chain seq x y z
N MET A 1 57.13 -58.92 2.11
CA MET A 1 57.72 -57.76 1.41
C MET A 1 56.63 -57.09 0.59
N SER A 2 56.23 -55.86 0.95
CA SER A 2 55.69 -54.81 0.04
C SER A 2 55.10 -53.65 0.87
N ASN A 3 55.92 -52.99 1.70
CA ASN A 3 55.58 -51.74 2.40
C ASN A 3 56.11 -50.53 1.59
N VAL A 4 55.78 -50.46 0.30
CA VAL A 4 56.20 -49.36 -0.58
C VAL A 4 55.08 -49.06 -1.57
N SER A 5 53.98 -48.43 -1.12
CA SER A 5 53.00 -47.85 -2.06
C SER A 5 52.11 -46.74 -1.49
N TYR A 6 52.07 -46.54 -0.16
CA TYR A 6 51.18 -45.53 0.43
C TYR A 6 51.83 -44.15 0.61
N THR A 7 53.13 -44.09 0.83
CA THR A 7 53.88 -42.84 1.00
C THR A 7 53.98 -42.02 -0.29
N HIS A 8 54.04 -42.70 -1.45
CA HIS A 8 54.11 -42.02 -2.75
C HIS A 8 52.77 -41.36 -3.15
N LEU A 9 51.64 -42.00 -2.81
CA LEU A 9 50.30 -41.49 -3.14
C LEU A 9 49.95 -40.25 -2.30
N LEU A 10 50.23 -40.29 -0.99
CA LEU A 10 50.02 -39.16 -0.08
C LEU A 10 50.91 -37.94 -0.44
N CYS A 11 52.16 -38.18 -0.82
CA CYS A 11 53.07 -37.11 -1.23
C CYS A 11 52.59 -36.43 -2.53
N THR A 12 52.03 -37.20 -3.47
CA THR A 12 51.51 -36.67 -4.74
C THR A 12 50.24 -35.83 -4.54
N ILE A 13 49.35 -36.26 -3.64
CA ILE A 13 48.12 -35.53 -3.29
C ILE A 13 48.46 -34.20 -2.57
N LEU A 14 49.39 -34.21 -1.62
CA LEU A 14 49.84 -33.00 -0.92
C LEU A 14 50.54 -32.01 -1.88
N LYS A 15 51.29 -32.51 -2.87
CA LYS A 15 51.94 -31.66 -3.89
C LYS A 15 50.92 -30.99 -4.82
N LYS A 16 49.86 -31.71 -5.21
CA LYS A 16 48.74 -31.16 -5.99
C LYS A 16 47.90 -30.15 -5.19
N MET A 17 47.63 -30.39 -3.91
CA MET A 17 46.93 -29.44 -3.04
C MET A 17 47.73 -28.14 -2.83
N LYS A 18 49.06 -28.21 -2.67
CA LYS A 18 49.91 -27.01 -2.59
C LYS A 18 49.91 -26.20 -3.90
N GLN A 19 49.86 -26.86 -5.06
CA GLN A 19 49.77 -26.17 -6.35
C GLN A 19 48.41 -25.47 -6.54
N ILE A 20 47.31 -26.08 -6.09
CA ILE A 20 45.97 -25.47 -6.14
C ILE A 20 45.88 -24.26 -5.22
N ILE A 21 46.39 -24.36 -3.99
CA ILE A 21 46.39 -23.25 -3.03
C ILE A 21 47.25 -22.08 -3.54
N SER A 22 48.40 -22.38 -4.16
CA SER A 22 49.25 -21.34 -4.79
C SER A 22 48.55 -20.62 -5.93
N PHE A 23 47.72 -21.32 -6.71
CA PHE A 23 46.98 -20.74 -7.84
C PHE A 23 45.85 -19.80 -7.38
N ILE A 24 45.16 -20.15 -6.30
CA ILE A 24 44.09 -19.32 -5.71
C ILE A 24 44.68 -18.01 -5.14
N ILE A 25 45.84 -18.07 -4.48
CA ILE A 25 46.50 -16.87 -3.91
C ILE A 25 46.95 -15.91 -5.01
N THR A 26 47.43 -16.41 -6.16
CA THR A 26 47.78 -15.54 -7.30
C THR A 26 46.57 -14.89 -7.98
N LEU A 27 45.39 -15.53 -7.98
CA LEU A 27 44.17 -14.92 -8.53
C LEU A 27 43.65 -13.76 -7.66
N VAL A 28 43.77 -13.86 -6.34
CA VAL A 28 43.36 -12.77 -5.43
C VAL A 28 44.29 -11.56 -5.56
N LEU A 29 45.59 -11.76 -5.79
CA LEU A 29 46.56 -10.66 -5.96
C LEU A 29 46.43 -9.93 -7.31
N LEU A 30 45.92 -10.59 -8.36
CA LEU A 30 45.65 -9.96 -9.67
C LEU A 30 44.33 -9.17 -9.71
N SER A 31 43.41 -9.40 -8.75
CA SER A 31 42.14 -8.65 -8.65
C SER A 31 42.27 -7.34 -7.84
N CYS A 32 43.44 -7.04 -7.29
CA CYS A 32 43.71 -5.82 -6.52
C CYS A 32 44.69 -4.85 -7.20
N HIS A 33 44.98 -5.01 -8.49
CA HIS A 33 45.82 -4.07 -9.25
C HIS A 33 45.10 -3.52 -10.47
N ASN A 34 44.07 -2.71 -10.21
CA ASN A 34 43.56 -1.74 -11.18
C ASN A 34 43.05 -0.50 -10.43
N SER A 35 43.98 0.22 -9.80
CA SER A 35 43.78 1.60 -9.37
C SER A 35 44.65 2.49 -10.25
N ASN A 36 44.08 2.99 -11.34
CA ASN A 36 44.59 4.19 -12.00
C ASN A 36 43.51 5.25 -12.03
N GLN A 37 43.93 6.41 -11.54
CA GLN A 37 43.18 7.63 -11.35
C GLN A 37 42.58 8.17 -12.65
N SER A 38 41.34 8.63 -12.59
CA SER A 38 40.88 9.80 -13.35
C SER A 38 40.29 10.80 -12.36
N LYS A 39 40.85 12.01 -12.36
CA LYS A 39 40.31 13.20 -11.69
C LYS A 39 39.23 13.84 -12.57
N GLU A 40 38.38 14.63 -11.91
CA GLU A 40 37.23 15.43 -12.41
C GLU A 40 35.97 14.58 -12.65
N SER A 41 34.80 14.89 -12.11
CA SER A 41 34.28 16.08 -11.42
C SER A 41 33.08 15.67 -10.57
N THR A 42 32.82 16.43 -9.51
CA THR A 42 31.68 16.32 -8.59
C THR A 42 30.35 16.26 -9.33
N ASP A 43 29.73 15.09 -9.35
CA ASP A 43 28.28 14.92 -9.26
C ASP A 43 28.03 13.50 -8.75
N SER A 44 27.77 13.38 -7.45
CA SER A 44 27.21 12.14 -6.92
C SER A 44 25.74 12.09 -7.34
N GLU A 45 25.49 11.70 -8.58
CA GLU A 45 24.25 10.99 -8.88
C GLU A 45 24.31 9.69 -8.08
N THR A 46 23.77 9.74 -6.86
CA THR A 46 23.13 8.58 -6.27
C THR A 46 22.20 8.03 -7.34
N VAL A 47 22.67 7.02 -8.06
CA VAL A 47 21.82 6.09 -8.80
C VAL A 47 20.97 5.43 -7.74
N LYS A 48 19.86 6.09 -7.39
CA LYS A 48 18.68 5.41 -6.89
C LYS A 48 18.33 4.47 -8.03
N THR A 49 18.72 3.20 -7.91
CA THR A 49 18.02 2.12 -8.60
C THR A 49 16.56 2.31 -8.22
N ALA A 50 15.80 2.98 -9.09
CA ALA A 50 14.37 3.03 -9.00
C ALA A 50 13.95 1.56 -9.03
N GLN A 51 13.45 1.05 -7.91
CA GLN A 51 12.77 -0.24 -7.97
C GLN A 51 11.61 -0.02 -8.93
N ASP A 52 11.66 -0.71 -10.08
CA ASP A 52 10.67 -0.57 -11.14
C ASP A 52 9.30 -0.79 -10.52
N THR A 53 8.53 0.29 -10.40
CA THR A 53 7.20 0.30 -9.85
C THR A 53 6.24 0.31 -11.03
N VAL A 54 5.64 -0.82 -11.35
CA VAL A 54 4.74 -0.96 -12.50
C VAL A 54 3.30 -0.89 -12.02
N LEU A 55 2.50 0.00 -12.60
CA LEU A 55 1.06 0.01 -12.37
C LEU A 55 0.41 -1.13 -13.18
N VAL A 56 -0.32 -2.00 -12.50
CA VAL A 56 -0.98 -3.17 -13.08
C VAL A 56 -2.48 -3.07 -12.90
N LYS A 57 -3.19 -3.33 -14.00
CA LYS A 57 -4.64 -3.52 -14.05
C LYS A 57 -4.96 -5.01 -14.01
N ILE A 58 -5.89 -5.39 -13.15
CA ILE A 58 -6.40 -6.75 -13.00
C ILE A 58 -7.89 -6.71 -13.28
N GLU A 59 -8.35 -7.53 -14.23
CA GLU A 59 -9.77 -7.72 -14.45
C GLU A 59 -10.34 -8.69 -13.41
N ASN A 60 -11.32 -8.23 -12.62
CA ASN A 60 -11.96 -9.04 -11.60
C ASN A 60 -13.08 -9.87 -12.24
N LYS A 61 -13.06 -11.17 -11.98
CA LYS A 61 -14.12 -12.06 -12.45
C LYS A 61 -15.42 -11.79 -11.69
N ILE A 62 -16.51 -11.55 -12.43
CA ILE A 62 -17.87 -11.40 -11.89
C ILE A 62 -18.57 -12.76 -11.99
N ASP A 63 -18.42 -13.59 -10.96
CA ASP A 63 -18.98 -14.95 -10.96
C ASP A 63 -19.77 -15.30 -9.70
N LYS A 64 -19.86 -14.40 -8.73
CA LYS A 64 -20.67 -14.61 -7.54
C LYS A 64 -22.13 -14.26 -7.80
N SER A 65 -23.04 -15.04 -7.23
CA SER A 65 -24.48 -14.93 -7.49
C SER A 65 -25.08 -13.55 -7.16
N TYR A 66 -24.47 -12.82 -6.23
CA TYR A 66 -24.90 -11.47 -5.84
C TYR A 66 -24.24 -10.35 -6.67
N GLU A 67 -23.29 -10.68 -7.54
CA GLU A 67 -22.60 -9.74 -8.44
C GLU A 67 -23.15 -9.86 -9.87
N ILE A 68 -23.50 -11.09 -10.28
CA ILE A 68 -24.07 -11.39 -11.60
C ILE A 68 -25.38 -10.62 -11.78
N GLY A 69 -25.45 -9.84 -12.87
CA GLY A 69 -26.61 -8.99 -13.21
C GLY A 69 -26.63 -7.64 -12.51
N PHE A 70 -25.75 -7.42 -11.51
CA PHE A 70 -25.58 -6.13 -10.86
C PHE A 70 -24.41 -5.33 -11.45
N TYR A 71 -23.31 -6.00 -11.76
CA TYR A 71 -22.08 -5.36 -12.26
C TYR A 71 -21.85 -5.66 -13.74
N SER A 72 -21.52 -4.61 -14.51
CA SER A 72 -21.15 -4.72 -15.93
C SER A 72 -19.68 -5.07 -16.09
N LYS A 73 -18.81 -4.48 -15.26
CA LYS A 73 -17.36 -4.72 -15.22
C LYS A 73 -16.80 -4.38 -13.84
N SER A 74 -15.68 -5.00 -13.49
CA SER A 74 -14.94 -4.71 -12.26
C SER A 74 -13.45 -4.90 -12.47
N TYR A 75 -12.65 -3.88 -12.15
CA TYR A 75 -11.19 -3.90 -12.30
C TYR A 75 -10.50 -3.50 -10.98
N THR A 76 -9.30 -4.02 -10.74
CA THR A 76 -8.43 -3.62 -9.63
C THR A 76 -7.12 -3.07 -10.18
N TYR A 77 -6.69 -1.92 -9.68
CA TYR A 77 -5.42 -1.28 -10.02
C TYR A 77 -4.49 -1.33 -8.81
N CYS A 78 -3.27 -1.82 -9.02
CA CYS A 78 -2.25 -1.94 -7.97
C CYS A 78 -0.86 -1.68 -8.54
N TRP A 79 0.06 -1.19 -7.71
CA TRP A 79 1.46 -1.10 -8.10
C TRP A 79 2.14 -2.44 -7.85
N ILE A 80 3.17 -2.76 -8.63
CA ILE A 80 4.11 -3.87 -8.44
C ILE A 80 5.52 -3.27 -8.29
N VAL A 81 6.10 -3.28 -7.07
CA VAL A 81 7.50 -2.92 -6.81
C VAL A 81 8.30 -4.21 -6.63
N GLY A 82 9.16 -4.55 -7.59
CA GLY A 82 9.87 -5.84 -7.55
C GLY A 82 8.91 -7.03 -7.61
N GLN A 83 8.90 -7.90 -6.58
CA GLN A 83 8.00 -9.07 -6.49
C GLN A 83 6.77 -8.87 -5.57
N ASP A 84 6.68 -7.75 -4.85
CA ASP A 84 5.67 -7.60 -3.79
C ASP A 84 5.17 -6.16 -3.70
N THR A 85 3.89 -5.94 -4.02
CA THR A 85 3.10 -4.77 -3.59
C THR A 85 1.61 -5.00 -3.81
N LEU A 86 1.06 -6.05 -3.22
CA LEU A 86 -0.41 -6.24 -3.13
C LEU A 86 -1.03 -5.54 -1.91
N ASP A 87 -0.24 -4.75 -1.17
CA ASP A 87 -0.66 -4.12 0.09
C ASP A 87 -1.75 -3.07 -0.10
N LEU A 88 -1.85 -2.41 -1.26
CA LEU A 88 -2.91 -1.44 -1.59
C LEU A 88 -3.51 -1.77 -2.97
N GLY A 89 -4.82 -1.94 -3.00
CA GLY A 89 -5.61 -2.10 -4.23
C GLY A 89 -6.67 -1.02 -4.37
N ILE A 90 -6.85 -0.54 -5.59
CA ILE A 90 -7.92 0.39 -5.96
C ILE A 90 -8.87 -0.36 -6.89
N GLY A 91 -9.98 -0.83 -6.34
CA GLY A 91 -11.04 -1.50 -7.08
C GLY A 91 -12.04 -0.51 -7.64
N LEU A 92 -12.50 -0.75 -8.86
CA LEU A 92 -13.64 -0.06 -9.44
C LEU A 92 -14.64 -1.07 -9.98
N THR A 93 -15.91 -0.75 -9.81
CA THR A 93 -17.02 -1.55 -10.31
C THR A 93 -18.07 -0.62 -10.92
N GLU A 94 -18.61 -1.01 -12.06
CA GLU A 94 -19.70 -0.30 -12.75
C GLU A 94 -20.99 -1.12 -12.66
N TYR A 95 -22.11 -0.46 -12.32
CA TYR A 95 -23.41 -1.10 -12.20
C TYR A 95 -24.14 -1.18 -13.55
N VAL A 96 -24.76 -2.33 -13.84
CA VAL A 96 -25.56 -2.54 -15.06
C VAL A 96 -26.77 -1.60 -15.13
N ARG A 97 -27.38 -1.29 -13.97
CA ARG A 97 -28.67 -0.60 -13.89
C ARG A 97 -28.60 0.83 -14.44
N ASP A 98 -27.54 1.55 -14.12
CA ASP A 98 -27.44 3.01 -14.32
C ASP A 98 -26.02 3.47 -14.66
N SER A 99 -25.11 2.52 -14.96
CA SER A 99 -23.69 2.79 -15.22
C SER A 99 -22.97 3.52 -14.09
N SER A 100 -23.54 3.56 -12.87
CA SER A 100 -22.87 4.17 -11.73
C SER A 100 -21.58 3.45 -11.41
N VAL A 101 -20.56 4.22 -11.03
CA VAL A 101 -19.23 3.73 -10.69
C VAL A 101 -19.03 3.81 -9.18
N GLN A 102 -18.55 2.71 -8.60
CA GLN A 102 -18.07 2.65 -7.23
C GLN A 102 -16.55 2.47 -7.24
N LEU A 103 -15.85 3.30 -6.47
CA LEU A 103 -14.44 3.14 -6.17
C LEU A 103 -14.30 2.53 -4.77
N ARG A 104 -13.44 1.54 -4.63
CA ARG A 104 -13.15 0.89 -3.36
C ARG A 104 -11.64 0.80 -3.16
N VAL A 105 -11.17 1.21 -2.00
CA VAL A 105 -9.78 1.08 -1.60
C VAL A 105 -9.66 -0.06 -0.60
N PHE A 106 -8.68 -0.93 -0.84
CA PHE A 106 -8.34 -2.03 0.05
C PHE A 106 -6.89 -1.92 0.48
N ASN A 107 -6.64 -2.10 1.77
CA ASN A 107 -5.30 -2.08 2.35
C ASN A 107 -5.07 -3.34 3.18
N GLN A 108 -3.97 -4.04 2.94
CA GLN A 108 -3.55 -5.17 3.79
C GLN A 108 -2.81 -4.70 5.04
N LYS A 109 -2.16 -3.54 4.96
CA LYS A 109 -1.37 -2.94 6.05
C LYS A 109 -1.76 -1.48 6.25
N PRO A 110 -1.61 -0.95 7.48
CA PRO A 110 -1.85 0.47 7.71
C PRO A 110 -0.93 1.37 6.89
N THR A 111 -1.47 2.51 6.50
CA THR A 111 -0.83 3.49 5.63
C THR A 111 -1.26 4.90 6.04
N LEU A 112 -0.89 5.89 5.24
CA LEU A 112 -1.43 7.25 5.34
C LEU A 112 -2.58 7.43 4.34
N PHE A 113 -3.66 8.05 4.78
CA PHE A 113 -4.79 8.44 3.94
C PHE A 113 -4.33 9.39 2.83
N ALA A 114 -3.50 10.38 3.15
CA ALA A 114 -2.95 11.28 2.15
C ALA A 114 -2.15 10.54 1.05
N SER A 115 -1.34 9.55 1.45
CA SER A 115 -0.62 8.68 0.50
C SER A 115 -1.57 7.81 -0.32
N THR A 116 -2.66 7.35 0.28
CA THR A 116 -3.71 6.57 -0.40
C THR A 116 -4.40 7.39 -1.48
N ILE A 117 -4.85 8.61 -1.15
CA ILE A 117 -5.47 9.54 -2.12
C ILE A 117 -4.49 9.85 -3.27
N ASN A 118 -3.22 10.10 -2.95
CA ASN A 118 -2.19 10.33 -3.98
C ASN A 118 -2.03 9.13 -4.91
N ARG A 119 -2.07 7.91 -4.38
CA ARG A 119 -2.03 6.70 -5.21
C ARG A 119 -3.30 6.58 -6.06
N ILE A 120 -4.50 6.82 -5.52
CA ILE A 120 -5.71 6.86 -6.35
C ILE A 120 -5.53 7.82 -7.53
N ASN A 121 -5.05 9.04 -7.27
CA ASN A 121 -4.76 10.03 -8.32
C ASN A 121 -3.79 9.53 -9.38
N GLN A 122 -2.76 8.77 -9.00
CA GLN A 122 -1.81 8.17 -9.94
C GLN A 122 -2.44 7.06 -10.81
N CYS A 123 -3.48 6.37 -10.32
CA CYS A 123 -4.25 5.42 -11.13
C CYS A 123 -5.25 6.07 -12.09
N LEU A 124 -5.65 7.33 -11.83
CA LEU A 124 -6.75 7.96 -12.56
C LEU A 124 -6.60 7.96 -14.09
N PRO A 125 -5.41 8.15 -14.70
CA PRO A 125 -5.28 8.07 -16.14
C PRO A 125 -5.77 6.75 -16.72
N LEU A 126 -5.35 5.62 -16.14
CA LEU A 126 -5.81 4.29 -16.58
C LEU A 126 -7.27 4.06 -16.23
N ILE A 127 -7.70 4.48 -15.04
CA ILE A 127 -9.11 4.34 -14.62
C ILE A 127 -10.05 5.05 -15.60
N LYS A 128 -9.68 6.24 -16.09
CA LYS A 128 -10.49 7.04 -17.02
C LYS A 128 -10.57 6.44 -18.43
N GLU A 129 -9.66 5.55 -18.80
CA GLU A 129 -9.76 4.76 -20.04
C GLU A 129 -10.86 3.70 -19.93
N ASP A 130 -11.13 3.24 -18.70
CA ASP A 130 -11.99 2.10 -18.42
C ASP A 130 -13.36 2.48 -17.87
N PHE A 131 -13.47 3.59 -17.14
CA PHE A 131 -14.67 4.02 -16.43
C PHE A 131 -14.98 5.48 -16.70
N ASP A 132 -16.27 5.78 -16.86
CA ASP A 132 -16.76 7.15 -16.86
C ASP A 132 -16.84 7.67 -15.43
N MET A 133 -15.86 8.48 -15.03
CA MET A 133 -15.77 9.02 -13.68
C MET A 133 -16.81 10.11 -13.39
N ASP A 134 -17.51 10.63 -14.41
CA ASP A 134 -18.68 11.48 -14.21
C ASP A 134 -19.84 10.68 -13.58
N ASN A 135 -19.80 9.34 -13.71
CA ASN A 135 -20.73 8.42 -13.04
C ASN A 135 -20.23 7.90 -11.70
N LEU A 136 -19.12 8.42 -11.14
CA LEU A 136 -18.71 8.08 -9.77
C LEU A 136 -19.85 8.45 -8.79
N ARG A 137 -20.32 7.45 -8.04
CA ARG A 137 -21.42 7.57 -7.07
C ARG A 137 -21.02 7.27 -5.64
N SER A 138 -19.97 6.49 -5.45
CA SER A 138 -19.47 6.21 -4.11
C SER A 138 -18.00 5.85 -4.07
N LEU A 139 -17.39 6.17 -2.94
CA LEU A 139 -16.07 5.71 -2.53
C LEU A 139 -16.21 4.88 -1.27
N TYR A 140 -15.38 3.85 -1.14
CA TYR A 140 -15.25 3.10 0.10
C TYR A 140 -13.79 2.99 0.47
N PHE A 141 -13.50 3.27 1.73
CA PHE A 141 -12.19 3.09 2.35
C PHE A 141 -12.30 2.07 3.48
N GLU A 142 -11.19 1.41 3.77
CA GLU A 142 -11.05 0.53 4.93
C GLU A 142 -11.35 1.29 6.25
N PRO A 143 -11.55 0.60 7.38
CA PRO A 143 -11.77 1.25 8.66
C PRO A 143 -10.71 2.32 8.97
N PRO A 144 -11.07 3.45 9.60
CA PRO A 144 -10.16 4.58 9.80
C PRO A 144 -8.79 4.20 10.36
N ILE A 145 -8.72 3.20 11.24
CA ILE A 145 -7.49 2.68 11.87
C ILE A 145 -6.40 2.22 10.88
N PHE A 146 -6.79 1.83 9.65
CA PHE A 146 -5.85 1.53 8.57
C PHE A 146 -5.13 2.78 8.02
N TYR A 147 -5.57 3.96 8.42
CA TYR A 147 -5.06 5.25 7.97
C TYR A 147 -4.64 6.07 9.18
N LYS A 148 -3.33 6.13 9.45
CA LYS A 148 -2.82 6.71 10.69
C LYS A 148 -3.11 8.21 10.83
N ASP A 149 -2.82 8.99 9.79
CA ASP A 149 -3.10 10.43 9.74
C ASP A 149 -4.61 10.71 9.90
N LEU A 150 -5.45 10.01 9.16
CA LEU A 150 -6.91 10.12 9.30
C LEU A 150 -7.38 9.78 10.71
N THR A 151 -6.88 8.69 11.29
CA THR A 151 -7.23 8.28 12.66
C THR A 151 -6.84 9.35 13.67
N THR A 152 -5.63 9.91 13.56
CA THR A 152 -5.15 10.96 14.44
C THR A 152 -6.01 12.22 14.33
N GLU A 153 -6.22 12.74 13.12
CA GLU A 153 -6.98 13.96 12.90
C GLU A 153 -8.45 13.80 13.35
N LEU A 154 -9.12 12.71 12.95
CA LEU A 154 -10.50 12.47 13.36
C LEU A 154 -10.65 12.29 14.86
N SER A 155 -9.71 11.65 15.54
CA SER A 155 -9.81 11.43 16.99
C SER A 155 -9.61 12.73 17.77
N LEU A 156 -8.73 13.61 17.28
CA LEU A 156 -8.53 14.96 17.82
C LEU A 156 -9.77 15.84 17.61
N ASP A 157 -10.32 15.85 16.40
CA ASP A 157 -11.53 16.62 16.10
C ASP A 157 -12.72 16.10 16.92
N TYR A 158 -12.86 14.77 17.02
CA TYR A 158 -13.94 14.14 17.77
C TYR A 158 -13.87 14.46 19.27
N ILE A 159 -12.69 14.34 19.90
CA ILE A 159 -12.57 14.64 21.32
C ILE A 159 -12.85 16.11 21.63
N ASN A 160 -12.46 17.01 20.73
CA ASN A 160 -12.72 18.45 20.87
C ASN A 160 -14.23 18.77 20.80
N GLN A 161 -14.99 18.04 19.97
CA GLN A 161 -16.41 18.30 19.76
C GLN A 161 -17.32 17.55 20.75
N PHE A 162 -17.02 16.28 21.04
CA PHE A 162 -17.91 15.37 21.78
C PHE A 162 -17.27 14.76 23.03
N GLY A 163 -15.97 14.95 23.25
CA GLY A 163 -15.21 14.16 24.22
C GLY A 163 -15.12 12.69 23.79
N GLN A 164 -15.06 11.77 24.77
CA GLN A 164 -15.10 10.32 24.54
C GLN A 164 -16.51 9.74 24.74
N GLN A 165 -17.52 10.41 24.21
CA GLN A 165 -18.91 9.98 24.33
C GLN A 165 -19.39 9.34 23.03
N ASN A 166 -20.33 8.41 23.13
CA ASN A 166 -21.02 7.88 21.96
C ASN A 166 -22.00 8.92 21.41
N ILE A 167 -22.05 9.04 20.08
CA ILE A 167 -22.97 9.93 19.36
C ILE A 167 -23.92 9.12 18.48
N LYS A 168 -24.99 9.76 18.01
CA LYS A 168 -25.90 9.16 17.02
C LYS A 168 -25.29 9.19 15.61
N HIS A 169 -25.84 8.37 14.71
CA HIS A 169 -25.36 8.29 13.34
C HIS A 169 -25.53 9.60 12.56
N GLU A 170 -26.58 10.37 12.83
CA GLU A 170 -26.80 11.67 12.19
C GLU A 170 -25.71 12.67 12.56
N GLU A 171 -25.34 12.71 13.84
CA GLU A 171 -24.25 13.56 14.36
C GLU A 171 -22.90 13.13 13.79
N LEU A 172 -22.69 11.83 13.57
CA LEU A 172 -21.47 11.32 12.93
C LEU A 172 -21.34 11.81 11.49
N ASN A 173 -22.42 11.79 10.70
CA ASN A 173 -22.37 12.31 9.34
C ASN A 173 -22.04 13.80 9.34
N GLU A 174 -22.71 14.60 10.16
CA GLU A 174 -22.42 16.04 10.26
C GLU A 174 -20.99 16.30 10.73
N PHE A 175 -20.48 15.51 11.68
CA PHE A 175 -19.08 15.57 12.10
C PHE A 175 -18.11 15.31 10.93
N LEU A 176 -18.30 14.20 10.20
CA LEU A 176 -17.41 13.83 9.10
C LEU A 176 -17.46 14.85 7.96
N MET A 177 -18.63 15.40 7.65
CA MET A 177 -18.82 16.46 6.64
C MET A 177 -18.07 17.76 6.99
N ASN A 178 -17.70 17.99 8.25
CA ASN A 178 -16.97 19.18 8.69
C ASN A 178 -15.51 18.88 9.09
N SER A 179 -15.05 17.65 8.88
CA SER A 179 -13.77 17.16 9.39
C SER A 179 -12.62 17.36 8.40
N TRP A 180 -11.39 17.08 8.87
CA TRP A 180 -10.21 16.96 8.00
C TRP A 180 -10.40 15.98 6.83
N LEU A 181 -11.17 14.90 7.03
CA LEU A 181 -11.46 13.93 5.98
C LEU A 181 -12.18 14.58 4.79
N GLU A 182 -13.21 15.38 5.05
CA GLU A 182 -13.97 16.06 3.99
C GLU A 182 -13.08 17.02 3.21
N GLN A 183 -12.14 17.70 3.85
CA GLN A 183 -11.19 18.54 3.13
C GLN A 183 -10.33 17.73 2.13
N LYS A 184 -9.96 16.49 2.46
CA LYS A 184 -9.20 15.62 1.54
C LYS A 184 -10.08 15.05 0.43
N ILE A 185 -11.30 14.64 0.77
CA ILE A 185 -12.25 14.04 -0.17
C ILE A 185 -12.80 15.09 -1.15
N SER A 186 -13.23 16.26 -0.68
CA SER A 186 -13.71 17.35 -1.56
C SER A 186 -12.68 17.72 -2.62
N ASN A 187 -11.43 17.97 -2.22
CA ASN A 187 -10.33 18.23 -3.16
C ASN A 187 -10.15 17.11 -4.20
N PHE A 188 -10.35 15.84 -3.80
CA PHE A 188 -10.32 14.72 -4.73
C PHE A 188 -11.54 14.69 -5.66
N LEU A 189 -12.74 15.00 -5.17
CA LEU A 189 -13.99 14.95 -5.94
C LEU A 189 -14.14 16.12 -6.91
N ASP A 190 -13.57 17.28 -6.59
CA ASP A 190 -13.62 18.50 -7.41
C ASP A 190 -13.07 18.27 -8.82
N GLN A 191 -12.09 17.38 -8.99
CA GLN A 191 -11.53 17.04 -10.30
C GLN A 191 -12.52 16.32 -11.24
N PHE A 192 -13.66 15.88 -10.70
CA PHE A 192 -14.79 15.27 -11.42
C PHE A 192 -16.06 16.14 -11.33
N GLY A 193 -15.97 17.37 -10.79
CA GLY A 193 -17.12 18.23 -10.58
C GLY A 193 -18.16 17.66 -9.61
N LYS A 194 -17.72 16.85 -8.63
CA LYS A 194 -18.57 16.17 -7.66
C LYS A 194 -18.38 16.72 -6.26
N THR A 195 -19.39 16.55 -5.44
CA THR A 195 -19.33 16.87 -4.00
C THR A 195 -19.72 15.66 -3.17
N THR A 196 -19.32 15.67 -1.90
CA THR A 196 -19.81 14.69 -0.94
C THR A 196 -21.25 15.01 -0.56
N ARG A 197 -22.13 14.03 -0.71
CA ARG A 197 -23.52 14.11 -0.23
C ARG A 197 -23.62 13.71 1.24
N ARG A 198 -22.96 12.63 1.61
CA ARG A 198 -22.90 12.13 3.01
C ARG A 198 -21.79 11.11 3.20
N TYR A 199 -21.40 10.94 4.47
CA TYR A 199 -20.57 9.86 4.97
C TYR A 199 -21.39 8.81 5.69
N GLU A 200 -20.93 7.57 5.63
CA GLU A 200 -21.47 6.46 6.42
C GLU A 200 -20.34 5.59 6.96
N ILE A 201 -20.41 5.24 8.24
CA ILE A 201 -19.55 4.22 8.87
C ILE A 201 -20.47 3.17 9.46
N GLU A 202 -20.50 1.98 8.86
CA GLU A 202 -21.33 0.87 9.32
C GLU A 202 -20.77 0.34 10.66
N LYS A 203 -21.67 0.11 11.63
CA LYS A 203 -21.34 -0.33 13.00
C LYS A 203 -20.34 0.59 13.70
N PHE A 204 -20.55 1.89 13.54
CA PHE A 204 -19.76 2.92 14.21
C PHE A 204 -19.66 2.71 15.72
N HIS A 205 -18.45 2.83 16.25
CA HIS A 205 -18.15 2.89 17.67
C HIS A 205 -16.78 3.56 17.89
N LEU A 206 -16.50 3.93 19.14
CA LEU A 206 -15.14 4.31 19.55
C LEU A 206 -14.36 3.07 19.95
N LEU A 207 -13.22 2.86 19.30
CA LEU A 207 -12.30 1.76 19.59
C LEU A 207 -11.13 2.28 20.43
N GLU A 208 -10.92 1.68 21.60
CA GLU A 208 -9.78 2.02 22.47
C GLU A 208 -8.47 1.42 21.93
N LYS A 209 -7.37 2.14 22.13
CA LYS A 209 -6.03 1.77 21.64
C LYS A 209 -5.56 0.38 22.08
N GLN A 210 -5.97 -0.07 23.25
CA GLN A 210 -5.63 -1.41 23.75
C GLN A 210 -6.13 -2.55 22.84
N TYR A 211 -7.18 -2.30 22.04
CA TYR A 211 -7.76 -3.27 21.12
C TYR A 211 -7.24 -3.13 19.68
N TYR A 212 -6.36 -2.17 19.38
CA TYR A 212 -5.91 -1.93 18.00
C TYR A 212 -5.20 -3.12 17.37
N ASN A 213 -4.44 -3.87 18.17
CA ASN A 213 -3.72 -5.05 17.70
C ASN A 213 -4.66 -6.19 17.26
N GLU A 214 -5.96 -6.16 17.60
CA GLU A 214 -6.94 -7.11 17.07
C GLU A 214 -7.26 -6.86 15.59
N TYR A 215 -7.05 -5.63 15.12
CA TYR A 215 -7.35 -5.19 13.76
C TYR A 215 -6.09 -4.99 12.91
N ILE A 216 -4.99 -4.53 13.54
CA ILE A 216 -3.72 -4.22 12.88
C ILE A 216 -2.53 -4.84 13.66
N PRO A 217 -2.44 -6.19 13.73
CA PRO A 217 -1.60 -6.92 14.70
C PRO A 217 -0.09 -6.66 14.60
N ASP A 218 0.43 -6.35 13.41
CA ASP A 218 1.87 -6.16 13.18
C ASP A 218 2.28 -4.68 13.12
N SER A 219 1.40 -3.77 13.58
CA SER A 219 1.61 -2.33 13.46
C SER A 219 2.17 -1.71 14.73
N VAL A 220 3.03 -0.71 14.55
CA VAL A 220 3.54 0.09 15.67
C VAL A 220 2.45 1.10 16.09
N ILE A 221 1.67 0.73 17.09
CA ILE A 221 0.52 1.54 17.56
C ILE A 221 0.89 2.68 18.53
N THR A 222 2.17 2.82 18.92
CA THR A 222 2.59 3.83 19.92
C THR A 222 2.21 5.25 19.52
N GLU A 223 2.31 5.54 18.23
CA GLU A 223 2.03 6.86 17.64
C GLU A 223 0.56 7.06 17.22
N TYR A 224 -0.30 6.08 17.48
CA TYR A 224 -1.74 6.24 17.30
C TYR A 224 -2.40 6.91 18.52
N PRO A 225 -3.55 7.59 18.35
CA PRO A 225 -4.31 8.16 19.46
C PRO A 225 -4.83 7.07 20.43
N GLU A 226 -5.26 7.49 21.62
CA GLU A 226 -5.76 6.59 22.67
C GLU A 226 -7.12 5.95 22.34
N PHE A 227 -7.84 6.50 21.37
CA PHE A 227 -9.04 5.92 20.80
C PHE A 227 -9.17 6.35 19.34
N SER A 228 -10.01 5.64 18.57
CA SER A 228 -10.34 5.97 17.18
C SER A 228 -11.82 5.81 16.91
N ILE A 229 -12.33 6.61 15.97
CA ILE A 229 -13.57 6.29 15.26
C ILE A 229 -13.36 4.97 14.49
N HIS A 230 -14.22 3.99 14.71
CA HIS A 230 -14.10 2.66 14.10
C HIS A 230 -15.45 2.13 13.60
N GLY A 231 -15.40 1.12 12.75
CA GLY A 231 -16.54 0.48 12.09
C GLY A 231 -16.05 -0.39 10.94
N MET A 232 -16.95 -0.81 10.04
CA MET A 232 -16.59 -1.69 8.92
C MET A 232 -15.87 -0.98 7.76
N GLY A 233 -15.77 0.36 7.79
CA GLY A 233 -15.17 1.16 6.72
C GLY A 233 -15.84 2.52 6.61
N ILE A 234 -15.27 3.39 5.79
CA ILE A 234 -15.87 4.70 5.48
C ILE A 234 -16.43 4.66 4.07
N SER A 235 -17.74 4.84 3.97
CA SER A 235 -18.43 5.08 2.69
C SER A 235 -18.63 6.58 2.48
N VAL A 236 -18.30 7.06 1.29
CA VAL A 236 -18.56 8.41 0.81
C VAL A 236 -19.57 8.31 -0.32
N ILE A 237 -20.73 8.91 -0.17
CA ILE A 237 -21.74 8.99 -1.23
C ILE A 237 -21.61 10.34 -1.92
N THR A 238 -21.54 10.35 -3.24
CA THR A 238 -21.29 11.57 -4.03
C THR A 238 -22.55 12.03 -4.77
N GLU A 239 -22.63 13.34 -5.01
CA GLU A 239 -23.67 13.98 -5.83
C GLU A 239 -23.17 14.23 -7.26
#